data_AF-A0A417V1D1-F1
#
_entry.id   AF-A0A417V1D1-F1
#
_cell.length_a   1.000
_cell.length_b   1.000
_cell.length_c   1.000
_cell.angle_alpha   90.00
_cell.angle_beta   90.00
_cell.angle_gamma   90.00
#
_symmetry.space_group_name_H-M   'P 1'
#
loop_
_entity.id
_entity.type
_entity.pdbx_description
1 polymer ?
#
loop_
_entity_poly.entity_id
_entity_poly.type
_entity_poly.pdbx_seq_one_letter_code
_entity_poly.pdbx_strand_id
1 'polypeptide(L)'
;MPEIQTNNLVDHGQLKIQVTSGQRAVPIPNATIEISYTGDPDSVLETVSTDENGQTPVVDLPAPPVEYSMSPSENQPYSEYNLKIHSDEYKPVTISGAQILSGVEGLQPVSMIPEETHTPTEEHPIVIGPHTLWGNYPPKIAESEIKPVNESGEIVLSRVVIPEYIIVHDGPVGDKTAQNYYVRYKDYIKNVAACEIYSTWPRATLEANILAIMSFTLNRVYTEWYRNKGHDFTITSSTAYDHKFIPGKTTYNSINTIVDEIFADYLSRPNVRQPILTQYCDGKKVSCPEWMTLL
;
A
#
# COMPACT_ATOMS: atom_id res chain seq x y z
N MET A 1 -12.52 46.29 -0.03
CA MET A 1 -11.64 45.13 0.21
C MET A 1 -11.45 44.47 -1.13
N PRO A 2 -10.21 44.22 -1.59
CA PRO A 2 -10.02 43.59 -2.88
C PRO A 2 -10.48 42.13 -2.81
N GLU A 3 -11.19 41.70 -3.85
CA GLU A 3 -11.53 40.32 -4.12
C GLU A 3 -10.25 39.49 -4.17
N ILE A 4 -10.14 38.49 -3.30
CA ILE A 4 -9.11 37.47 -3.40
C ILE A 4 -9.51 36.64 -4.62
N GLN A 5 -8.79 36.82 -5.73
CA GLN A 5 -8.78 35.86 -6.82
C GLN A 5 -8.40 34.51 -6.21
N THR A 6 -9.34 33.57 -6.19
CA THR A 6 -9.06 32.14 -6.01
C THR A 6 -8.25 31.70 -7.22
N ASN A 7 -6.94 31.92 -7.19
CA ASN A 7 -6.02 31.18 -8.06
C ASN A 7 -6.24 29.70 -7.76
N ASN A 8 -6.58 28.92 -8.78
CA ASN A 8 -6.58 27.46 -8.74
C ASN A 8 -5.21 27.00 -8.24
N LEU A 9 -5.08 26.68 -6.96
CA LEU A 9 -3.89 26.06 -6.39
C LEU A 9 -3.96 24.58 -6.76
N VAL A 10 -3.50 24.26 -7.96
CA VAL A 10 -3.27 22.91 -8.41
C VAL A 10 -1.78 22.68 -8.26
N ASP A 11 -1.42 21.76 -7.37
CA ASP A 11 -0.06 21.23 -7.29
C ASP A 11 0.09 20.09 -8.30
N HIS A 12 1.29 19.51 -8.36
CA HIS A 12 1.58 18.37 -9.24
C HIS A 12 2.28 17.26 -8.48
N GLY A 13 1.98 16.02 -8.84
CA GLY A 13 2.66 14.82 -8.38
C GLY A 13 3.21 14.06 -9.57
N GLN A 14 4.16 13.16 -9.30
CA GLN A 14 4.86 12.42 -10.35
C GLN A 14 4.45 10.96 -10.34
N LEU A 15 4.27 10.36 -11.52
CA LEU A 15 3.96 8.96 -11.69
C LEU A 15 4.97 8.29 -12.62
N LYS A 16 5.55 7.20 -12.15
CA LYS A 16 6.34 6.27 -12.95
C LYS A 16 5.70 4.90 -12.91
N ILE A 17 5.58 4.25 -14.06
CA ILE A 17 4.94 2.95 -14.18
C ILE A 17 6.00 1.92 -14.56
N GLN A 18 6.03 0.81 -13.83
CA GLN A 18 6.90 -0.33 -14.09
C GLN A 18 6.04 -1.52 -14.52
N VAL A 19 6.22 -1.96 -15.76
CA VAL A 19 5.49 -3.07 -16.35
C VAL A 19 6.41 -4.29 -16.43
N THR A 20 5.91 -5.42 -15.91
CA THR A 20 6.63 -6.70 -15.89
C THR A 20 5.70 -7.85 -16.23
N SER A 21 6.28 -8.97 -16.69
CA SER A 21 5.56 -10.21 -16.93
C SER A 21 5.37 -10.99 -15.63
N GLY A 22 4.13 -11.36 -15.31
CA GLY A 22 3.77 -12.03 -14.05
C GLY A 22 4.38 -13.43 -13.86
N GLN A 23 4.85 -14.08 -14.92
CA GLN A 23 5.45 -15.41 -14.82
C GLN A 23 6.93 -15.39 -14.43
N ARG A 24 7.69 -14.37 -14.87
CA ARG A 24 9.16 -14.34 -14.74
C ARG A 24 9.70 -13.01 -14.22
N ALA A 25 8.84 -12.05 -13.86
CA ALA A 25 9.20 -10.68 -13.48
C ALA A 25 10.13 -10.00 -14.52
N VAL A 26 9.99 -10.38 -15.80
CA VAL A 26 10.77 -9.83 -16.90
C VAL A 26 10.15 -8.50 -17.31
N PRO A 27 10.94 -7.42 -17.50
CA PRO A 27 10.42 -6.16 -17.99
C PRO A 27 9.72 -6.29 -19.35
N ILE A 28 8.62 -5.57 -19.55
CA ILE A 28 7.88 -5.55 -20.82
C ILE A 28 8.11 -4.21 -21.50
N PRO A 29 8.90 -4.15 -22.60
CA PRO A 29 9.09 -2.92 -23.37
C PRO A 29 7.92 -2.63 -24.29
N ASN A 30 7.79 -1.37 -24.74
CA ASN A 30 6.78 -0.91 -25.69
C ASN A 30 5.32 -1.15 -25.26
N ALA A 31 5.06 -1.50 -23.99
CA ALA A 31 3.71 -1.44 -23.43
C ALA A 31 3.24 0.02 -23.47
N THR A 32 2.02 0.23 -23.95
CA THR A 32 1.36 1.54 -24.03
C THR A 32 0.47 1.73 -22.80
N ILE A 33 0.57 2.89 -22.18
CA ILE A 33 -0.23 3.29 -21.03
C ILE A 33 -1.03 4.52 -21.41
N GLU A 34 -2.35 4.44 -21.28
CA GLU A 34 -3.26 5.58 -21.30
C GLU A 34 -3.61 5.99 -19.87
N ILE A 35 -3.51 7.29 -19.59
CA ILE A 35 -3.80 7.88 -18.28
C ILE A 35 -5.00 8.82 -18.41
N SER A 36 -6.04 8.61 -17.61
CA SER A 36 -7.22 9.48 -17.53
C SER A 36 -7.65 9.72 -16.09
N TYR A 37 -8.43 10.77 -15.83
CA TYR A 37 -9.01 10.95 -14.49
C TYR A 37 -10.04 9.86 -14.21
N THR A 38 -10.12 9.38 -12.96
CA THR A 38 -11.14 8.40 -12.58
C THR A 38 -12.57 8.93 -12.77
N GLY A 39 -12.78 10.24 -12.59
CA GLY A 39 -14.06 10.92 -12.82
C GLY A 39 -14.39 11.23 -14.28
N ASP A 40 -13.43 11.11 -15.21
CA ASP A 40 -13.61 11.35 -16.64
C ASP A 40 -12.78 10.33 -17.46
N PRO A 41 -13.19 9.04 -17.44
CA PRO A 41 -12.37 7.93 -17.95
C PRO A 41 -12.19 7.92 -19.47
N ASP A 42 -13.08 8.59 -20.21
CA ASP A 42 -13.07 8.65 -21.68
C ASP A 42 -12.10 9.72 -22.21
N SER A 43 -11.68 10.65 -21.35
CA SER A 43 -10.75 11.73 -21.67
C SER A 43 -9.31 11.32 -21.32
N VAL A 44 -8.58 10.79 -22.30
CA VAL A 44 -7.17 10.45 -22.15
C VAL A 44 -6.35 11.73 -22.04
N LEU A 45 -5.69 11.92 -20.90
CA LEU A 45 -4.84 13.09 -20.62
C LEU A 45 -3.46 12.90 -21.22
N GLU A 46 -2.91 11.70 -21.07
CA GLU A 46 -1.55 11.39 -21.48
C GLU A 46 -1.44 9.93 -21.95
N THR A 47 -0.56 9.71 -22.92
CA THR A 47 -0.20 8.38 -23.41
C THR A 47 1.31 8.25 -23.42
N VAL A 48 1.82 7.26 -22.70
CA VAL A 48 3.26 6.97 -22.61
C VAL A 48 3.54 5.52 -22.95
N SER A 49 4.78 5.21 -23.29
CA SER A 49 5.24 3.85 -23.55
C SER A 49 6.43 3.50 -22.66
N THR A 50 6.58 2.22 -22.39
CA THR A 50 7.70 1.68 -21.61
C THR A 50 8.98 1.52 -22.44
N ASP A 51 10.12 1.75 -21.80
CA ASP A 51 11.46 1.54 -22.35
C ASP A 51 11.91 0.06 -22.28
N GLU A 52 13.17 -0.22 -22.62
CA GLU A 52 13.79 -1.55 -22.56
C GLU A 52 13.79 -2.17 -21.15
N ASN A 53 13.67 -1.35 -20.11
CA ASN A 53 13.56 -1.77 -18.70
C ASN A 53 12.12 -1.88 -18.22
N GLY A 54 11.14 -1.80 -19.14
CA GLY A 54 9.72 -1.86 -18.81
C GLY A 54 9.24 -0.65 -18.01
N GLN A 55 9.93 0.49 -18.09
CA GLN A 55 9.62 1.69 -17.33
C GLN A 55 9.12 2.81 -18.24
N THR A 56 8.11 3.53 -17.79
CA THR A 56 7.71 4.78 -18.44
C THR A 56 8.69 5.91 -18.09
N PRO A 57 8.73 7.00 -18.87
CA PRO A 57 9.20 8.27 -18.34
C PRO A 57 8.37 8.67 -17.11
N VAL A 58 8.91 9.59 -16.30
CA VAL A 58 8.17 10.19 -15.20
C VAL A 58 7.11 11.13 -15.80
N VAL A 59 5.86 10.90 -15.45
CA VAL A 59 4.70 11.68 -15.88
C VAL A 59 4.31 12.65 -14.77
N ASP A 60 4.08 13.90 -15.12
CA ASP A 60 3.70 14.96 -14.17
C ASP A 60 2.18 15.19 -14.23
N LEU A 61 1.47 14.90 -13.14
CA LEU A 61 0.01 14.85 -13.08
C LEU A 61 -0.53 15.83 -12.04
N PRO A 62 -1.63 16.57 -12.35
CA PRO A 62 -2.26 17.46 -11.38
C PRO A 62 -2.70 16.77 -10.08
N ALA A 63 -2.33 17.37 -8.95
CA ALA A 63 -2.66 16.91 -7.61
C ALA A 63 -3.25 18.05 -6.77
N PRO A 64 -4.05 17.73 -5.74
CA PRO A 64 -4.47 18.73 -4.76
C PRO A 64 -3.26 19.30 -4.00
N PRO A 65 -3.38 20.53 -3.44
CA PRO A 65 -2.31 21.15 -2.65
C PRO A 65 -1.80 20.27 -1.52
N VAL A 66 -0.48 20.31 -1.28
CA VAL A 66 0.16 19.52 -0.22
C VAL A 66 -0.45 19.78 1.16
N GLU A 67 -0.94 20.99 1.42
CA GLU A 67 -1.54 21.40 2.70
C GLU A 67 -2.73 20.52 3.11
N TYR A 68 -3.45 19.93 2.15
CA TYR A 68 -4.58 19.04 2.42
C TYR A 68 -4.16 17.74 3.10
N SER A 69 -2.89 17.35 2.96
CA SER A 69 -2.31 16.15 3.58
C SER A 69 -1.59 16.43 4.90
N MET A 70 -1.24 17.69 5.17
CA MET A 70 -0.39 18.07 6.32
C MET A 70 -1.17 18.31 7.61
N SER A 71 -2.51 18.31 7.53
CA SER A 71 -3.38 18.44 8.69
C SER A 71 -4.76 17.84 8.36
N PRO A 72 -5.59 17.48 9.37
CA PRO A 72 -6.94 17.01 9.13
C PRO A 72 -7.76 18.01 8.30
N SER A 73 -8.06 17.63 7.06
CA SER A 73 -8.82 18.45 6.10
C SER A 73 -10.16 17.80 5.75
N GLU A 74 -11.10 18.62 5.26
CA GLU A 74 -12.33 18.18 4.58
C GLU A 74 -12.12 18.00 3.07
N ASN A 75 -10.94 18.37 2.54
CA ASN A 75 -10.57 18.20 1.14
C ASN A 75 -9.69 16.96 0.97
N GLN A 76 -9.91 16.23 -0.13
CA GLN A 76 -9.13 15.05 -0.46
C GLN A 76 -7.68 15.46 -0.83
N PRO A 77 -6.64 14.84 -0.23
CA PRO A 77 -5.25 15.23 -0.44
C PRO A 77 -4.58 14.57 -1.65
N TYR A 78 -5.34 13.89 -2.51
CA TYR A 78 -4.81 13.17 -3.66
C TYR A 78 -5.80 13.17 -4.82
N SER A 79 -5.29 13.18 -6.05
CA SER A 79 -6.07 12.93 -7.27
C SER A 79 -6.15 11.44 -7.55
N GLU A 80 -7.21 11.00 -8.25
CA GLU A 80 -7.42 9.62 -8.66
C GLU A 80 -7.40 9.50 -10.20
N TYR A 81 -6.60 8.56 -10.69
CA TYR A 81 -6.41 8.29 -12.12
C TYR A 81 -6.70 6.83 -12.47
N ASN A 82 -7.19 6.64 -13.70
CA ASN A 82 -7.29 5.34 -14.34
C ASN A 82 -6.09 5.15 -15.27
N LEU A 83 -5.53 3.94 -15.24
CA LEU A 83 -4.41 3.53 -16.07
C LEU A 83 -4.85 2.33 -16.89
N LYS A 84 -4.82 2.45 -18.22
CA LYS A 84 -5.06 1.34 -19.14
C LYS A 84 -3.74 0.95 -19.78
N ILE A 85 -3.28 -0.27 -19.52
CA ILE A 85 -2.00 -0.78 -19.98
C ILE A 85 -2.25 -1.86 -21.03
N HIS A 86 -1.64 -1.68 -22.21
CA HIS A 86 -1.75 -2.59 -23.35
C HIS A 86 -0.38 -2.98 -23.88
N SER A 87 -0.23 -4.24 -24.32
CA SER A 87 0.94 -4.78 -25.00
C SER A 87 0.50 -5.96 -25.87
N ASP A 88 1.07 -6.11 -27.06
CA ASP A 88 0.59 -7.03 -28.10
C ASP A 88 0.52 -8.51 -27.66
N GLU A 89 1.44 -8.95 -26.80
CA GLU A 89 1.57 -10.36 -26.38
C GLU A 89 0.95 -10.64 -24.98
N TYR A 90 0.26 -9.66 -24.41
CA TYR A 90 -0.21 -9.71 -23.02
C TYR A 90 -1.65 -9.24 -22.87
N LYS A 91 -2.34 -9.84 -21.89
CA LYS A 91 -3.68 -9.40 -21.50
C LYS A 91 -3.63 -7.95 -21.01
N PRO A 92 -4.52 -7.06 -21.49
CA PRO A 92 -4.57 -5.69 -21.03
C PRO A 92 -4.88 -5.64 -19.52
N VAL A 93 -4.29 -4.66 -18.84
CA VAL A 93 -4.52 -4.43 -17.41
C VAL A 93 -5.10 -3.04 -17.23
N THR A 94 -6.20 -2.95 -16.50
CA THR A 94 -6.78 -1.67 -16.09
C THR A 94 -6.62 -1.50 -14.58
N ILE A 95 -6.08 -0.36 -14.16
CA ILE A 95 -6.01 0.07 -12.76
C ILE A 95 -6.91 1.29 -12.61
N SER A 96 -7.82 1.26 -11.65
CA SER A 96 -8.72 2.36 -11.34
C SER A 96 -8.39 2.94 -9.96
N GLY A 97 -8.36 4.27 -9.85
CA GLY A 97 -8.13 4.96 -8.58
C GLY A 97 -6.65 5.06 -8.15
N ALA A 98 -5.70 4.99 -9.10
CA ALA A 98 -4.30 5.25 -8.80
C ALA A 98 -4.15 6.65 -8.20
N GLN A 99 -3.49 6.76 -7.05
CA GLN A 99 -3.48 7.98 -6.25
C GLN A 99 -2.21 8.79 -6.53
N ILE A 100 -2.38 10.09 -6.79
CA ILE A 100 -1.28 11.03 -7.01
C ILE A 100 -1.34 12.12 -5.95
N LEU A 101 -0.23 12.32 -5.23
CA LEU A 101 -0.08 13.34 -4.20
C LEU A 101 0.90 14.43 -4.66
N SER A 102 0.73 15.65 -4.14
CA SER A 102 1.59 16.78 -4.43
C SER A 102 3.06 16.51 -4.07
N GLY A 103 3.98 16.85 -4.99
CA GLY A 103 5.42 16.91 -4.75
C GLY A 103 6.11 15.56 -4.53
N VAL A 104 5.44 14.43 -4.76
CA VAL A 104 6.01 13.09 -4.56
C VAL A 104 5.96 12.25 -5.83
N GLU A 105 6.99 11.42 -6.03
CA GLU A 105 7.05 10.44 -7.10
C GLU A 105 6.42 9.11 -6.65
N GLY A 106 5.37 8.71 -7.33
CA GLY A 106 4.72 7.41 -7.22
C GLY A 106 5.30 6.40 -8.21
N LEU A 107 5.55 5.19 -7.75
CA LEU A 107 5.87 4.00 -8.54
C LEU A 107 4.65 3.08 -8.58
N GLN A 108 4.07 2.93 -9.77
CA GLN A 108 2.97 2.02 -10.03
C GLN A 108 3.49 0.71 -10.64
N PRO A 109 3.53 -0.39 -9.87
CA PRO A 109 3.85 -1.69 -10.43
C PRO A 109 2.67 -2.25 -11.22
N VAL A 110 2.95 -2.87 -12.37
CA VAL A 110 1.99 -3.58 -13.20
C VAL A 110 2.59 -4.93 -13.58
N SER A 111 1.83 -5.99 -13.33
CA SER A 111 2.18 -7.36 -13.70
C SER A 111 1.19 -7.86 -14.75
N MET A 112 1.65 -8.04 -15.99
CA MET A 112 0.81 -8.52 -17.09
C MET A 112 0.96 -10.03 -17.28
N ILE A 113 -0.11 -10.67 -17.75
CA ILE A 113 -0.15 -12.12 -18.03
C ILE A 113 -0.03 -12.32 -19.54
N PRO A 114 0.89 -13.17 -20.03
CA PRO A 114 0.99 -13.48 -21.45
C PRO A 114 -0.31 -14.04 -22.03
N GLU A 115 -0.65 -13.64 -23.25
CA GLU A 115 -1.90 -14.02 -23.96
C GLU A 115 -1.92 -15.51 -24.38
N GLU A 116 -0.82 -16.25 -24.22
CA GLU A 116 -0.69 -17.67 -24.61
C GLU A 116 -1.78 -18.58 -24.01
N THR A 117 -2.36 -18.17 -22.87
CA THR A 117 -3.54 -18.84 -22.30
C THR A 117 -4.80 -18.42 -23.06
N HIS A 118 -5.28 -19.27 -23.99
CA HIS A 118 -6.64 -19.24 -24.59
C HIS A 118 -7.75 -19.48 -23.54
N THR A 119 -7.56 -19.04 -22.30
CA THR A 119 -8.57 -19.01 -21.27
C THR A 119 -9.14 -17.60 -21.26
N PRO A 120 -10.42 -17.40 -21.62
CA PRO A 120 -11.10 -16.15 -21.36
C PRO A 120 -11.05 -15.93 -19.85
N THR A 121 -10.16 -15.04 -19.41
CA THR A 121 -10.19 -14.56 -18.03
C THR A 121 -10.95 -13.26 -18.11
N GLU A 122 -12.00 -13.11 -17.31
CA GLU A 122 -12.71 -11.84 -17.23
C GLU A 122 -11.69 -10.75 -16.84
N GLU A 123 -11.67 -9.67 -17.62
CA GLU A 123 -10.83 -8.51 -17.36
C GLU A 123 -11.41 -7.76 -16.16
N HIS A 124 -10.99 -8.14 -14.96
CA HIS A 124 -11.35 -7.39 -13.76
C HIS A 124 -10.34 -6.26 -13.55
N PRO A 125 -10.78 -4.99 -13.51
CA PRO A 125 -9.88 -3.90 -13.19
C PRO A 125 -9.35 -4.06 -11.76
N ILE A 126 -8.08 -3.74 -11.56
CA ILE A 126 -7.50 -3.57 -10.23
C ILE A 126 -8.07 -2.27 -9.67
N VAL A 127 -8.92 -2.38 -8.65
CA VAL A 127 -9.56 -1.21 -8.02
C VAL A 127 -8.78 -0.79 -6.79
N ILE A 128 -8.17 0.39 -6.85
CA ILE A 128 -7.51 1.02 -5.72
C ILE A 128 -8.55 1.82 -4.94
N GLY A 129 -8.94 1.30 -3.78
CA GLY A 129 -9.85 2.00 -2.87
C GLY A 129 -9.23 3.25 -2.22
N PRO A 130 -10.04 4.03 -1.49
CA PRO A 130 -9.58 5.27 -0.86
C PRO A 130 -8.44 5.04 0.15
N HIS A 131 -7.62 6.06 0.38
CA HIS A 131 -6.57 6.01 1.41
C HIS A 131 -7.18 5.85 2.82
N THR A 132 -6.56 5.15 3.77
CA THR A 132 -7.22 4.87 5.08
C THR A 132 -7.53 6.12 5.89
N LEU A 133 -6.64 7.12 5.86
CA LEU A 133 -6.85 8.44 6.48
C LEU A 133 -7.97 9.29 5.85
N TRP A 134 -8.46 8.91 4.67
CA TRP A 134 -9.55 9.59 3.97
C TRP A 134 -10.85 8.77 3.98
N GLY A 135 -10.75 7.50 3.59
CA GLY A 135 -11.87 6.58 3.46
C GLY A 135 -12.51 6.19 4.80
N ASN A 136 -13.65 5.51 4.72
CA ASN A 136 -14.32 4.96 5.90
C ASN A 136 -13.99 3.47 6.04
N TYR A 137 -13.19 3.15 7.05
CA TYR A 137 -12.76 1.79 7.34
C TYR A 137 -13.17 1.39 8.76
N PRO A 138 -13.41 0.09 9.01
CA PRO A 138 -13.72 -0.38 10.35
C PRO A 138 -12.63 0.03 11.36
N PRO A 139 -13.02 0.46 12.57
CA PRO A 139 -12.07 0.84 13.61
C PRO A 139 -11.26 -0.38 14.07
N LYS A 140 -10.01 -0.13 14.46
CA LYS A 140 -9.10 -1.18 14.91
C LYS A 140 -9.58 -1.79 16.24
N ILE A 141 -9.59 -3.12 16.32
CA ILE A 141 -9.95 -3.87 17.51
C ILE A 141 -8.74 -3.93 18.43
N ALA A 142 -8.94 -3.53 19.70
CA ALA A 142 -7.87 -3.51 20.68
C ALA A 142 -7.27 -4.89 20.96
N GLU A 143 -5.94 -4.94 20.95
CA GLU A 143 -5.15 -6.12 21.21
C GLU A 143 -3.93 -5.77 22.07
N SER A 144 -3.53 -6.69 22.95
CA SER A 144 -2.33 -6.51 23.77
C SER A 144 -1.07 -6.37 22.90
N GLU A 145 -0.22 -5.40 23.28
CA GLU A 145 1.12 -5.16 22.72
C GLU A 145 2.02 -6.41 22.76
N ILE A 146 1.87 -7.21 23.81
CA ILE A 146 2.61 -8.46 24.04
C ILE A 146 1.62 -9.62 23.90
N LYS A 147 1.89 -10.54 22.98
CA LYS A 147 1.09 -11.76 22.84
C LYS A 147 1.50 -12.81 23.86
N PRO A 148 0.55 -13.56 24.43
CA PRO A 148 0.90 -14.77 25.16
C PRO A 148 1.63 -15.71 24.20
N VAL A 149 2.77 -16.23 24.65
CA VAL A 149 3.58 -17.22 23.93
C VAL A 149 3.72 -18.42 24.87
N ASN A 150 2.65 -19.22 25.01
CA ASN A 150 2.67 -20.36 25.91
C ASN A 150 3.37 -21.55 25.23
N GLU A 151 4.26 -22.23 25.95
CA GLU A 151 5.05 -23.35 25.42
C GLU A 151 4.20 -24.59 25.06
N SER A 152 2.95 -24.67 25.53
CA SER A 152 2.06 -25.79 25.25
C SER A 152 1.14 -25.51 24.06
N GLY A 153 1.56 -25.92 22.86
CA GLY A 153 0.70 -26.08 21.68
C GLY A 153 0.69 -24.95 20.65
N GLU A 154 1.29 -23.79 20.95
CA GLU A 154 1.46 -22.69 19.98
C GLU A 154 2.87 -22.72 19.39
N ILE A 155 2.97 -22.65 18.05
CA ILE A 155 4.24 -22.55 17.32
C ILE A 155 4.67 -21.08 17.33
N VAL A 156 5.76 -20.78 18.01
CA VAL A 156 6.36 -19.45 18.05
C VAL A 156 7.80 -19.58 17.55
N LEU A 157 8.27 -18.61 16.77
CA LEU A 157 9.64 -18.62 16.30
C LEU A 157 10.61 -18.43 17.48
N SER A 158 11.73 -19.16 17.48
CA SER A 158 12.74 -19.07 18.54
C SER A 158 13.50 -17.74 18.55
N ARG A 159 13.42 -16.98 17.45
CA ARG A 159 13.99 -15.64 17.28
C ARG A 159 13.18 -14.86 16.25
N VAL A 160 13.33 -13.54 16.25
CA VAL A 160 12.80 -12.68 15.19
C VAL A 160 13.55 -12.97 13.89
N VAL A 161 12.81 -13.23 12.82
CA VAL A 161 13.33 -13.46 11.48
C VAL A 161 12.56 -12.57 10.52
N ILE A 162 13.28 -11.88 9.64
CA ILE A 162 12.67 -11.15 8.52
C ILE A 162 12.25 -12.19 7.48
N PRO A 163 10.95 -12.35 7.19
CA PRO A 163 10.50 -13.36 6.25
C PRO A 163 10.81 -12.94 4.82
N GLU A 164 10.92 -13.91 3.91
CA GLU A 164 10.99 -13.62 2.48
C GLU A 164 9.63 -13.09 1.98
N TYR A 165 8.55 -13.76 2.35
CA TYR A 165 7.17 -13.42 1.96
C TYR A 165 6.24 -13.27 3.16
N ILE A 166 5.28 -12.36 3.03
CA ILE A 166 4.07 -12.25 3.84
C ILE A 166 2.91 -12.81 3.01
N ILE A 167 2.17 -13.75 3.59
CA ILE A 167 0.92 -14.25 3.00
C ILE A 167 -0.21 -13.38 3.54
N VAL A 168 -0.71 -12.48 2.70
CA VAL A 168 -1.78 -11.53 3.03
C VAL A 168 -3.12 -12.12 2.62
N HIS A 169 -4.01 -12.31 3.58
CA HIS A 169 -5.40 -12.68 3.34
C HIS A 169 -6.22 -11.42 3.06
N ASP A 170 -6.76 -11.30 1.84
CA ASP A 170 -7.41 -10.06 1.39
C ASP A 170 -8.87 -9.93 1.85
N GLY A 171 -9.07 -9.97 3.16
CA GLY A 171 -10.38 -9.92 3.78
C GLY A 171 -10.29 -10.04 5.30
N PRO A 172 -11.43 -9.99 6.01
CA PRO A 172 -11.47 -10.31 7.43
C PRO A 172 -11.18 -11.80 7.66
N VAL A 173 -10.72 -12.16 8.86
CA VAL A 173 -10.26 -13.52 9.24
C VAL A 173 -11.25 -14.65 8.88
N GLY A 174 -12.56 -14.36 8.86
CA GLY A 174 -13.61 -15.35 8.59
C GLY A 174 -13.99 -15.51 7.11
N ASP A 175 -13.47 -14.69 6.20
CA ASP A 175 -13.85 -14.71 4.79
C ASP A 175 -13.06 -15.78 4.02
N LYS A 176 -13.64 -16.96 3.88
CA LYS A 176 -13.00 -18.06 3.14
C LYS A 176 -12.99 -17.87 1.61
N THR A 177 -13.62 -16.82 1.09
CA THR A 177 -13.64 -16.51 -0.34
C THR A 177 -12.57 -15.50 -0.75
N ALA A 178 -11.98 -14.80 0.22
CA ALA A 178 -10.90 -13.86 -0.01
C ALA A 178 -9.62 -14.56 -0.51
N GLN A 179 -8.93 -13.90 -1.43
CA GLN A 179 -7.68 -14.37 -2.02
C GLN A 179 -6.50 -14.17 -1.07
N ASN A 180 -5.56 -15.13 -1.07
CA ASN A 180 -4.27 -14.99 -0.41
C ASN A 180 -3.21 -14.48 -1.40
N TYR A 181 -2.53 -13.39 -1.04
CA TYR A 181 -1.43 -12.81 -1.82
C TYR A 181 -0.08 -13.12 -1.18
N TYR A 182 0.86 -13.61 -1.98
CA TYR A 182 2.24 -13.87 -1.57
C TYR A 182 3.09 -12.66 -1.96
N VAL A 183 3.43 -11.83 -0.98
CA VAL A 183 4.10 -10.55 -1.22
C VAL A 183 5.44 -10.53 -0.50
N ARG A 184 6.51 -10.08 -1.16
CA ARG A 184 7.81 -9.95 -0.49
C ARG A 184 7.68 -9.00 0.69
N TYR A 185 8.37 -9.27 1.79
CA TYR A 185 8.24 -8.48 3.01
C TYR A 185 8.39 -6.97 2.76
N LYS A 186 9.43 -6.54 2.05
CA LYS A 186 9.65 -5.12 1.75
C LYS A 186 8.52 -4.50 0.92
N ASP A 187 8.03 -5.22 -0.08
CA ASP A 187 6.96 -4.74 -0.95
C ASP A 187 5.63 -4.66 -0.20
N TYR A 188 5.39 -5.58 0.74
CA TYR A 188 4.26 -5.53 1.65
C TYR A 188 4.32 -4.28 2.54
N ILE A 189 5.46 -4.00 3.18
CA ILE A 189 5.61 -2.81 4.04
C ILE A 189 5.43 -1.51 3.24
N LYS A 190 6.00 -1.43 2.02
CA LYS A 190 5.81 -0.27 1.12
C LYS A 190 4.34 -0.05 0.76
N ASN A 191 3.62 -1.13 0.44
CA ASN A 191 2.19 -1.07 0.12
C ASN A 191 1.35 -0.63 1.31
N VAL A 192 1.57 -1.22 2.49
CA VAL A 192 0.86 -0.86 3.72
C VAL A 192 1.12 0.59 4.09
N ALA A 193 2.38 1.04 4.07
CA ALA A 193 2.72 2.43 4.35
C ALA A 193 2.01 3.37 3.37
N ALA A 194 1.98 3.04 2.07
CA ALA A 194 1.26 3.82 1.07
C ALA A 194 -0.29 3.79 1.24
N CYS A 195 -0.85 2.84 2.00
CA CYS A 195 -2.26 2.80 2.34
C CYS A 195 -2.59 3.57 3.62
N GLU A 196 -1.67 3.56 4.58
CA GLU A 196 -1.93 3.96 5.97
C GLU A 196 -1.41 5.37 6.31
N ILE A 197 -0.41 5.88 5.58
CA ILE A 197 0.18 7.20 5.82
C ILE A 197 0.38 7.97 4.52
N TYR A 198 0.18 9.29 4.57
CA TYR A 198 0.42 10.13 3.40
C TYR A 198 1.92 10.24 3.11
N SER A 199 2.32 9.98 1.87
CA SER A 199 3.71 10.00 1.41
C SER A 199 4.34 11.40 1.36
N THR A 200 3.52 12.45 1.53
CA THR A 200 3.90 13.86 1.62
C THR A 200 4.43 14.27 3.00
N TRP A 201 4.25 13.42 4.02
CA TRP A 201 4.65 13.74 5.39
C TRP A 201 6.17 13.85 5.54
N PRO A 202 6.66 14.60 6.56
CA PRO A 202 8.08 14.73 6.82
C PRO A 202 8.74 13.36 7.03
N ARG A 203 9.99 13.22 6.56
CA ARG A 203 10.74 11.95 6.61
C ARG A 203 10.75 11.30 8.00
N ALA A 204 10.97 12.06 9.07
CA ALA A 204 10.96 11.52 10.43
C ALA A 204 9.58 10.95 10.85
N THR A 205 8.48 11.58 10.38
CA THR A 205 7.12 11.08 10.58
C THR A 205 6.90 9.78 9.81
N LEU A 206 7.35 9.71 8.56
CA LEU A 206 7.30 8.49 7.76
C LEU A 206 8.10 7.35 8.43
N GLU A 207 9.34 7.61 8.85
CA GLU A 207 10.21 6.65 9.54
C GLU A 207 9.56 6.07 10.80
N ALA A 208 9.00 6.91 11.66
CA ALA A 208 8.36 6.48 12.89
C ALA A 208 7.15 5.55 12.62
N ASN A 209 6.31 5.90 11.65
CA ASN A 209 5.14 5.12 11.29
C ASN A 209 5.50 3.82 10.56
N ILE A 210 6.47 3.86 9.65
CA ILE A 210 6.99 2.65 8.97
C ILE A 210 7.58 1.68 9.98
N LEU A 211 8.31 2.17 10.99
CA LEU A 211 8.85 1.33 12.06
C LEU A 211 7.74 0.66 12.90
N ALA A 212 6.64 1.37 13.17
CA ALA A 212 5.47 0.77 13.80
C ALA A 212 4.81 -0.30 12.90
N ILE A 213 4.63 -0.03 11.61
CA ILE A 213 4.09 -1.02 10.66
C ILE A 213 4.97 -2.28 10.65
N MET A 214 6.29 -2.14 10.54
CA MET A 214 7.23 -3.26 10.55
C MET A 214 7.17 -4.06 11.85
N SER A 215 7.14 -3.39 13.01
CA SER A 215 7.06 -4.05 14.32
C SER A 215 5.78 -4.87 14.47
N PHE A 216 4.63 -4.32 14.08
CA PHE A 216 3.36 -5.03 14.07
C PHE A 216 3.42 -6.27 13.15
N THR A 217 3.92 -6.10 11.93
CA THR A 217 4.02 -7.21 10.97
C THR A 217 4.93 -8.32 11.48
N LEU A 218 6.09 -7.97 12.03
CA LEU A 218 7.02 -8.96 12.58
C LEU A 218 6.49 -9.61 13.85
N ASN A 219 5.62 -8.96 14.63
CA ASN A 219 4.89 -9.60 15.73
C ASN A 219 4.01 -10.74 15.19
N ARG A 220 3.17 -10.47 14.18
CA ARG A 220 2.30 -11.49 13.56
C ARG A 220 3.08 -12.70 13.03
N VAL A 221 4.25 -12.44 12.43
CA VAL A 221 5.18 -13.48 11.96
C VAL A 221 5.77 -14.26 13.12
N TYR A 222 6.34 -13.58 14.11
CA TYR A 222 7.03 -14.20 15.25
C TYR A 222 6.11 -15.11 16.06
N THR A 223 4.89 -14.66 16.35
CA THR A 223 3.92 -15.41 17.15
C THR A 223 3.09 -16.40 16.34
N GLU A 224 3.37 -16.52 15.03
CA GLU A 224 2.53 -17.21 14.05
C GLU A 224 1.02 -17.02 14.29
N TRP A 225 0.61 -15.76 14.51
CA TRP A 225 -0.64 -15.43 15.21
C TRP A 225 -1.88 -16.13 14.63
N TYR A 226 -1.97 -16.18 13.30
CA TYR A 226 -3.08 -16.80 12.59
C TYR A 226 -2.86 -18.29 12.33
N ARG A 227 -1.63 -18.76 12.14
CA ARG A 227 -1.33 -20.20 11.96
C ARG A 227 -1.61 -21.00 13.22
N ASN A 228 -1.29 -20.44 14.39
CA ASN A 228 -1.67 -21.01 15.69
C ASN A 228 -3.18 -21.07 15.92
N LYS A 229 -3.97 -20.37 15.11
CA LYS A 229 -5.44 -20.42 15.12
C LYS A 229 -6.03 -21.23 13.96
N GLY A 230 -5.20 -21.99 13.24
CA GLY A 230 -5.64 -22.88 12.16
C GLY A 230 -5.81 -22.22 10.79
N HIS A 231 -5.26 -21.03 10.59
CA HIS A 231 -5.25 -20.35 9.28
C HIS A 231 -3.92 -20.56 8.54
N ASP A 232 -3.93 -20.47 7.21
CA ASP A 232 -2.75 -20.67 6.36
C ASP A 232 -2.04 -19.37 5.95
N PHE A 233 -2.56 -18.21 6.39
CA PHE A 233 -2.00 -16.90 6.11
C PHE A 233 -1.25 -16.28 7.29
N THR A 234 -0.49 -15.21 7.00
CA THR A 234 0.34 -14.51 7.98
C THR A 234 -0.38 -13.33 8.59
N ILE A 235 -1.17 -12.60 7.79
CA ILE A 235 -1.85 -11.37 8.19
C ILE A 235 -3.07 -11.13 7.29
N THR A 236 -4.04 -10.34 7.75
CA THR A 236 -5.21 -9.90 6.98
C THR A 236 -5.01 -8.50 6.37
N SER A 237 -5.82 -8.14 5.36
CA SER A 237 -5.91 -6.78 4.80
C SER A 237 -6.96 -5.89 5.47
N SER A 238 -7.59 -6.38 6.55
CA SER A 238 -8.68 -5.72 7.26
C SER A 238 -8.15 -4.79 8.36
N THR A 239 -8.48 -3.51 8.28
CA THR A 239 -8.07 -2.48 9.28
C THR A 239 -8.57 -2.75 10.69
N ALA A 240 -9.65 -3.53 10.83
CA ALA A 240 -10.16 -3.94 12.13
C ALA A 240 -9.17 -4.84 12.88
N TYR A 241 -8.43 -5.69 12.17
CA TYR A 241 -7.55 -6.69 12.76
C TYR A 241 -6.08 -6.35 12.56
N ASP A 242 -5.70 -5.91 11.37
CA ASP A 242 -4.31 -5.72 10.95
C ASP A 242 -4.13 -4.38 10.20
N HIS A 243 -3.42 -4.40 9.07
CA HIS A 243 -3.15 -3.24 8.24
C HIS A 243 -4.00 -3.28 6.97
N LYS A 244 -4.30 -2.11 6.41
CA LYS A 244 -4.81 -2.04 5.04
C LYS A 244 -3.70 -2.44 4.07
N PHE A 245 -4.05 -3.36 3.18
CA PHE A 245 -3.28 -3.74 2.01
C PHE A 245 -4.19 -3.65 0.79
N ILE A 246 -3.66 -3.19 -0.34
CA ILE A 246 -4.38 -3.13 -1.61
C ILE A 246 -3.46 -3.69 -2.71
N PRO A 247 -3.78 -4.86 -3.30
CA PRO A 247 -3.01 -5.43 -4.39
C PRO A 247 -2.84 -4.43 -5.54
N GLY A 248 -1.63 -4.28 -6.06
CA GLY A 248 -1.36 -3.38 -7.19
C GLY A 248 -1.45 -1.89 -6.89
N LYS A 249 -1.50 -1.45 -5.62
CA LYS A 249 -1.46 -0.03 -5.27
C LYS A 249 -0.10 0.61 -5.59
N THR A 250 -0.13 1.86 -6.04
CA THR A 250 1.02 2.75 -6.14
C THR A 250 1.77 2.85 -4.81
N THR A 251 3.09 2.78 -4.86
CA THR A 251 3.99 3.09 -3.74
C THR A 251 4.73 4.38 -4.03
N TYR A 252 5.36 5.03 -3.05
CA TYR A 252 5.94 6.35 -3.26
C TYR A 252 7.41 6.37 -2.89
N ASN A 253 8.23 7.12 -3.63
CA ASN A 253 9.68 7.14 -3.44
C ASN A 253 10.09 7.55 -2.01
N SER A 254 9.36 8.50 -1.41
CA SER A 254 9.58 8.94 -0.02
C SER A 254 9.43 7.80 0.99
N ILE A 255 8.45 6.90 0.78
CA ILE A 255 8.23 5.70 1.60
C ILE A 255 9.23 4.60 1.21
N ASN A 256 9.40 4.35 -0.09
CA ASN A 256 10.18 3.24 -0.61
C ASN A 256 11.64 3.30 -0.16
N THR A 257 12.22 4.49 -0.22
CA THR A 257 13.60 4.75 0.22
C THR A 257 13.77 4.44 1.69
N ILE A 258 12.87 4.93 2.55
CA ILE A 258 12.92 4.66 4.00
C ILE A 258 12.80 3.17 4.27
N VAL A 259 11.81 2.48 3.68
CA VAL A 259 11.65 1.04 3.88
C VAL A 259 12.92 0.27 3.50
N ASP A 260 13.54 0.59 2.37
CA ASP A 260 14.78 -0.09 1.96
C ASP A 260 15.97 0.18 2.90
N GLU A 261 15.99 1.31 3.61
CA GLU A 261 17.01 1.64 4.62
C GLU A 261 16.79 0.90 5.95
N ILE A 262 15.54 0.81 6.44
CA ILE A 262 15.22 0.33 7.81
C ILE A 262 14.52 -1.03 7.86
N PHE A 263 14.41 -1.78 6.76
CA PHE A 263 13.64 -3.05 6.71
C PHE A 263 14.06 -4.12 7.72
N ALA A 264 15.22 -3.98 8.38
CA ALA A 264 15.70 -4.91 9.39
C ALA A 264 15.33 -4.52 10.83
N ASP A 265 14.77 -3.33 11.02
CA ASP A 265 14.51 -2.76 12.34
C ASP A 265 13.08 -3.05 12.83
N TYR A 266 12.92 -3.13 14.15
CA TYR A 266 11.63 -3.29 14.81
C TYR A 266 11.68 -2.77 16.24
N LEU A 267 10.50 -2.50 16.82
CA LEU A 267 10.39 -2.04 18.20
C LEU A 267 10.36 -3.23 19.17
N SER A 268 11.17 -3.14 20.23
CA SER A 268 11.24 -4.13 21.30
C SER A 268 11.16 -3.46 22.67
N ARG A 269 10.71 -4.20 23.69
CA ARG A 269 10.70 -3.76 25.09
C ARG A 269 11.75 -4.54 25.89
N PRO A 270 12.34 -3.95 26.94
CA PRO A 270 13.20 -4.69 27.86
C PRO A 270 12.51 -5.95 28.38
N ASN A 271 13.23 -7.07 28.37
CA ASN A 271 12.74 -8.39 28.80
C ASN A 271 11.61 -8.99 27.96
N VAL A 272 11.31 -8.44 26.77
CA VAL A 272 10.32 -8.99 25.83
C VAL A 272 11.04 -9.50 24.59
N ARG A 273 10.87 -10.79 24.26
CA ARG A 273 11.55 -11.43 23.11
C ARG A 273 10.87 -11.17 21.76
N GLN A 274 9.56 -10.95 21.76
CA GLN A 274 8.79 -10.69 20.54
C GLN A 274 8.89 -9.20 20.14
N PRO A 275 8.79 -8.87 18.83
CA PRO A 275 8.49 -7.51 18.40
C PRO A 275 7.18 -7.05 19.03
N ILE A 276 7.03 -5.77 19.33
CA ILE A 276 5.80 -5.27 19.93
C ILE A 276 4.72 -5.11 18.88
N LEU A 277 3.50 -5.56 19.20
CA LEU A 277 2.31 -5.28 18.40
C LEU A 277 1.92 -3.79 18.58
N THR A 278 2.51 -2.94 17.74
CA THR A 278 2.31 -1.50 17.75
C THR A 278 1.02 -1.14 17.05
N GLN A 279 -0.12 -1.33 17.73
CA GLN A 279 -1.39 -0.82 17.25
C GLN A 279 -1.37 0.70 17.18
N TYR A 280 -2.05 1.22 16.16
CA TYR A 280 -2.22 2.64 15.92
C TYR A 280 -3.62 2.90 15.37
N CYS A 281 -4.10 4.12 15.53
CA CYS A 281 -5.37 4.56 14.98
C CYS A 281 -5.26 5.94 14.31
N ASP A 282 -6.29 6.27 13.54
CA ASP A 282 -6.33 7.45 12.66
C ASP A 282 -6.42 8.80 13.39
N GLY A 283 -6.66 8.82 14.72
CA GLY A 283 -6.72 10.02 15.55
C GLY A 283 -7.90 10.95 15.30
N LYS A 284 -8.51 10.87 14.12
CA LYS A 284 -9.60 11.72 13.64
C LYS A 284 -10.96 11.13 13.98
N LYS A 285 -11.13 9.81 13.79
CA LYS A 285 -12.41 9.12 14.04
C LYS A 285 -12.38 8.35 15.36
N VAL A 286 -11.21 7.87 15.76
CA VAL A 286 -10.99 7.17 17.04
C VAL A 286 -9.78 7.77 17.75
N SER A 287 -9.96 8.15 19.02
CA SER A 287 -8.86 8.50 19.92
C SER A 287 -8.41 7.25 20.66
N CYS A 288 -7.10 6.98 20.68
CA CYS A 288 -6.51 5.81 21.31
C CYS A 288 -5.48 6.24 22.34
N PRO A 289 -5.88 6.44 23.62
CA PRO A 289 -5.05 7.07 24.64
C PRO A 289 -3.72 6.35 24.92
N GLU A 290 -3.67 5.03 24.67
CA GLU A 290 -2.50 4.19 24.94
C GLU A 290 -1.76 3.74 23.66
N TRP A 291 -2.20 4.18 22.48
CA TRP A 291 -1.60 3.80 21.19
C TRP A 291 -1.01 4.99 20.45
N MET A 292 -0.19 4.70 19.44
CA MET A 292 0.25 5.72 18.50
C MET A 292 -0.96 6.23 17.71
N THR A 293 -1.04 7.55 17.55
CA THR A 293 -2.03 8.20 16.72
C THR A 293 -1.37 8.68 15.44
N LEU A 294 -1.91 8.32 14.28
CA LEU A 294 -1.51 8.89 13.00
C LEU A 294 -2.04 10.33 12.96
N LEU A 295 -1.16 11.32 13.08
CA LEU A 295 -1.50 12.74 13.03
C LEU A 295 -0.84 13.39 11.81
#